data_AF-A0A918PSF7-F1
#
_entry.id   AF-A0A918PSF7-F1
#
_cell.length_a   1.000
_cell.length_b   1.000
_cell.length_c   1.000
_cell.angle_alpha   90.00
_cell.angle_beta   90.00
_cell.angle_gamma   90.00
#
_symmetry.space_group_name_H-M   'P 1'
#
loop_
_entity.id
_entity.type
_entity.pdbx_description
1 polymer ?
#
loop_
_entity_poly.entity_id
_entity_poly.type
_entity_poly.pdbx_seq_one_letter_code
_entity_poly.pdbx_strand_id
1 'polypeptide(L)'
;MSEYAFAGFEAARGAADDLNLDTADLAGPGDIYRKLIRQETREYFPQSPAEQLRRAVLAVFASRSGERGRLHRWREHIPDDLPEVSVEVRGRRFVVGGTVVEEDTVISVNGAEGRAIPERLRWSIPL
;
A
#
# COMPACT_ATOMS: atom_id res chain seq x y z
N MET A 1 -0.30 -1.41 -17.99
CA MET A 1 1.13 -1.80 -18.03
C MET A 1 1.54 -2.60 -16.81
N SER A 2 1.27 -2.17 -15.57
CA SER A 2 1.60 -2.97 -14.37
C SER A 2 0.79 -4.27 -14.27
N GLU A 3 -0.48 -4.26 -14.68
CA GLU A 3 -1.36 -5.43 -14.70
C GLU A 3 -0.87 -6.52 -15.67
N TYR A 4 -0.30 -6.14 -16.83
CA TYR A 4 0.31 -7.09 -17.76
C TYR A 4 1.60 -7.73 -17.23
N ALA A 5 2.39 -6.98 -16.44
CA ALA A 5 3.61 -7.51 -15.84
C ALA A 5 3.30 -8.56 -14.77
N PHE A 6 2.18 -8.37 -14.06
CA PHE A 6 1.72 -9.29 -13.04
C PHE A 6 1.02 -10.53 -13.63
N ALA A 7 0.14 -10.35 -14.62
CA ALA A 7 -0.46 -11.47 -15.35
C ALA A 7 0.59 -12.38 -16.02
N GLY A 8 1.68 -11.81 -16.53
CA GLY A 8 2.80 -12.60 -17.06
C GLY A 8 3.52 -13.45 -16.01
N PHE A 9 3.55 -12.99 -14.75
CA PHE A 9 4.14 -13.71 -13.63
C PHE A 9 3.29 -14.89 -13.18
N GLU A 10 1.98 -14.71 -13.12
CA GLU A 10 0.99 -15.78 -12.84
C GLU A 10 1.06 -16.86 -13.93
N ALA A 11 1.03 -16.46 -15.19
CA ALA A 11 1.11 -17.37 -16.33
C ALA A 11 2.40 -18.20 -16.34
N ALA A 12 3.55 -17.61 -15.96
CA ALA A 12 4.82 -18.32 -15.86
C ALA A 12 4.84 -19.40 -14.77
N ARG A 13 3.91 -19.33 -13.80
CA ARG A 13 3.73 -20.29 -12.71
C ARG A 13 2.57 -21.26 -12.94
N GLY A 14 1.85 -21.11 -14.05
CA GLY A 14 0.62 -21.86 -14.31
C GLY A 14 -0.52 -21.52 -13.35
N ALA A 15 -0.44 -20.37 -12.67
CA ALA A 15 -1.51 -19.87 -11.82
C ALA A 15 -2.62 -19.28 -12.70
N ALA A 16 -3.88 -19.62 -12.41
CA ALA A 16 -5.04 -19.06 -13.12
C ALA A 16 -5.37 -17.65 -12.64
N ASP A 17 -5.13 -17.38 -11.35
CA ASP A 17 -5.23 -16.08 -10.71
C ASP A 17 -4.27 -15.98 -9.50
N ASP A 18 -4.27 -14.80 -8.88
CA ASP A 18 -3.57 -14.44 -7.64
C ASP A 18 -3.68 -15.47 -6.51
N LEU A 19 -4.83 -16.14 -6.40
CA LEU A 19 -5.12 -17.09 -5.31
C LEU A 19 -4.47 -18.45 -5.57
N ASN A 20 -4.01 -18.71 -6.79
CA ASN A 20 -3.31 -19.93 -7.17
C ASN A 20 -1.79 -19.82 -7.06
N LEU A 21 -1.25 -18.71 -6.54
CA LEU A 21 0.16 -18.58 -6.22
C LEU A 21 0.50 -19.30 -4.91
N ASP A 22 1.65 -19.99 -4.88
CA ASP A 22 2.12 -20.63 -3.67
C ASP A 22 2.84 -19.63 -2.74
N THR A 23 3.15 -20.06 -1.51
CA THR A 23 3.85 -19.21 -0.54
C THR A 23 5.27 -18.83 -0.98
N ALA A 24 5.95 -19.66 -1.78
CA ALA A 24 7.27 -19.36 -2.29
C ALA A 24 7.23 -18.26 -3.38
N ASP A 25 6.07 -18.09 -4.02
CA ASP A 25 5.85 -17.14 -5.09
C ASP A 25 5.55 -15.72 -4.61
N LEU A 26 5.07 -15.54 -3.37
CA LEU A 26 4.64 -14.24 -2.84
C LEU A 26 5.72 -13.15 -2.84
N ALA A 27 7.00 -13.51 -2.88
CA ALA A 27 8.10 -12.55 -2.96
C ALA A 27 8.26 -11.94 -4.37
N GLY A 28 7.95 -12.71 -5.42
CA GLY A 28 8.18 -12.35 -6.82
C GLY A 28 7.43 -11.09 -7.30
N PRO A 29 6.15 -10.88 -6.95
CA PRO A 29 5.40 -9.69 -7.34
C PRO A 29 6.05 -8.39 -6.84
N GLY A 30 6.59 -8.41 -5.62
CA GLY A 30 7.29 -7.27 -5.04
C GLY A 30 8.50 -6.85 -5.87
N ASP A 31 9.26 -7.81 -6.40
CA ASP A 31 10.40 -7.52 -7.28
C ASP A 31 9.97 -6.97 -8.64
N ILE A 32 8.87 -7.47 -9.19
CA ILE A 32 8.32 -7.00 -10.47
C ILE A 32 7.95 -5.52 -10.36
N TYR A 33 7.18 -5.15 -9.35
CA TYR A 33 6.78 -3.76 -9.16
C TYR A 33 7.97 -2.85 -8.87
N ARG A 34 8.94 -3.29 -8.07
CA ARG A 34 10.18 -2.50 -7.83
C ARG A 34 10.95 -2.23 -9.14
N LYS A 35 11.06 -3.23 -10.02
CA LYS A 35 11.71 -3.07 -11.33
C LYS A 35 10.91 -2.11 -12.22
N LEU A 36 9.60 -2.27 -12.27
CA LEU A 36 8.72 -1.41 -13.07
C LEU A 36 8.80 0.05 -12.61
N ILE A 37 8.75 0.30 -11.30
CA ILE A 37 8.91 1.65 -10.73
C ILE A 37 10.22 2.27 -11.19
N ARG A 38 11.32 1.52 -11.15
CA ARG A 38 12.62 2.00 -11.63
C ARG A 38 12.64 2.27 -13.13
N GLN A 39 11.97 1.46 -13.94
CA GLN A 39 11.91 1.66 -15.39
C GLN A 39 11.14 2.93 -15.74
N GLU A 40 9.98 3.12 -15.13
CA GLU A 40 9.06 4.22 -15.43
C GLU A 40 9.52 5.55 -14.83
N THR A 41 10.00 5.55 -13.59
CA THR A 41 10.33 6.78 -12.84
C THR A 41 11.82 7.10 -12.84
N ARG A 42 12.67 6.14 -13.25
CA ARG A 42 14.13 6.17 -13.06
C ARG A 42 14.58 6.24 -11.59
N GLU A 43 13.67 6.10 -10.65
CA GLU A 43 13.96 6.08 -9.21
C GLU A 43 13.76 4.68 -8.61
N TYR A 44 14.50 4.37 -7.55
CA TYR A 44 14.24 3.17 -6.77
C TYR A 44 13.01 3.36 -5.88
N PHE A 45 12.27 2.27 -5.65
CA PHE A 45 11.19 2.30 -4.67
C PHE A 45 11.75 2.65 -3.28
N PRO A 46 11.24 3.72 -2.63
CA PRO A 46 11.76 4.18 -1.35
C PRO A 46 11.57 3.09 -0.28
N GLN A 47 12.65 2.72 0.41
CA GLN A 47 12.60 1.72 1.48
C GLN A 47 12.20 2.30 2.84
N SER A 48 12.38 3.62 3.02
CA SER A 48 11.98 4.31 4.25
C SER A 48 10.45 4.43 4.32
N PRO A 49 9.81 3.93 5.38
CA PRO A 49 8.36 4.09 5.56
C PRO A 49 7.94 5.57 5.61
N ALA A 50 8.78 6.44 6.19
CA ALA A 50 8.52 7.88 6.27
C ALA A 50 8.50 8.53 4.88
N GLU A 51 9.41 8.11 4.00
CA GLU A 51 9.45 8.62 2.63
C GLU A 51 8.29 8.07 1.79
N GLN A 52 7.91 6.80 1.97
CA GLN A 52 6.71 6.25 1.35
C GLN A 52 5.46 7.03 1.75
N LEU A 53 5.28 7.31 3.04
CA LEU A 53 4.16 8.10 3.55
C LEU A 53 4.17 9.51 2.97
N ARG A 54 5.33 10.21 3.01
CA ARG A 54 5.47 11.55 2.43
C ARG A 54 5.05 11.58 0.97
N ARG A 55 5.55 10.64 0.15
CA ARG A 55 5.20 10.56 -1.28
C ARG A 55 3.73 10.25 -1.50
N ALA A 56 3.14 9.37 -0.69
CA ALA A 56 1.71 9.05 -0.77
C ALA A 56 0.83 10.28 -0.47
N VAL A 57 1.14 11.02 0.59
CA VAL A 57 0.44 12.27 0.94
C VAL A 57 0.53 13.28 -0.21
N LEU A 58 1.72 13.51 -0.76
CA LEU A 58 1.92 14.42 -1.90
C LEU A 58 1.14 13.96 -3.15
N ALA A 59 1.10 12.65 -3.43
CA ALA A 59 0.36 12.10 -4.55
C ALA A 59 -1.15 12.33 -4.43
N VAL A 60 -1.72 12.25 -3.21
CA VAL A 60 -3.14 12.56 -2.96
C VAL A 60 -3.44 14.02 -3.31
N PHE A 61 -2.65 14.96 -2.81
CA PHE A 61 -2.82 16.38 -3.13
C PHE A 61 -2.66 16.65 -4.64
N ALA A 62 -1.64 16.07 -5.27
CA ALA A 62 -1.40 16.21 -6.70
C ALA A 62 -2.56 15.64 -7.55
N SER A 63 -3.14 14.52 -7.14
CA SER A 63 -4.24 13.88 -7.88
C SER A 63 -5.50 14.75 -7.93
N ARG A 64 -5.77 15.52 -6.87
CA ARG A 64 -6.93 16.41 -6.78
C ARG A 64 -6.76 17.69 -7.58
N SER A 65 -5.54 18.21 -7.62
CA SER A 65 -5.19 19.41 -8.41
C SER A 65 -4.96 19.09 -9.89
N GLY A 66 -4.72 17.84 -10.24
CA GLY A 66 -4.49 17.39 -11.61
C GLY A 66 -5.72 17.47 -12.51
N GLU A 67 -5.49 17.32 -13.81
CA GLU A 67 -6.52 17.46 -14.87
C GLU A 67 -7.76 16.60 -14.63
N ARG A 68 -7.57 15.34 -14.18
CA ARG A 68 -8.69 14.44 -13.84
C ARG A 68 -9.53 14.97 -12.68
N GLY A 69 -8.89 15.50 -11.64
CA GLY A 69 -9.58 16.10 -10.49
C GLY A 69 -10.36 17.35 -10.89
N ARG A 70 -9.80 18.19 -11.76
CA ARG A 70 -10.47 19.38 -12.31
C ARG A 70 -11.66 19.02 -13.20
N LEU A 71 -11.51 18.02 -14.06
CA LEU A 71 -12.60 17.52 -14.91
C LEU A 71 -13.75 16.93 -14.08
N HIS A 72 -13.43 16.18 -13.03
CA HIS A 72 -14.44 15.66 -12.11
C HIS A 72 -15.23 16.79 -11.44
N ARG A 73 -14.56 17.82 -10.89
CA ARG A 73 -15.26 18.98 -10.30
C ARG A 73 -16.16 19.70 -11.29
N TRP A 74 -15.67 19.90 -12.52
CA TRP A 74 -16.47 20.51 -13.58
C TRP A 74 -17.72 19.70 -13.90
N ARG A 75 -17.61 18.36 -13.98
CA ARG A 75 -18.74 17.45 -14.24
C ARG A 75 -19.75 17.43 -13.09
N GLU A 76 -19.27 17.43 -11.85
CA GLU A 76 -20.10 17.33 -10.65
C GLU A 76 -20.54 18.70 -10.09
N HIS A 77 -20.26 19.79 -10.81
CA HIS A 77 -20.55 21.17 -10.39
C HIS A 77 -20.03 21.53 -8.99
N ILE A 78 -18.89 20.94 -8.60
CA ILE A 78 -18.21 21.27 -7.34
C ILE A 78 -17.46 22.59 -7.57
N PRO A 79 -17.73 23.63 -6.76
CA PRO A 79 -17.06 24.91 -6.94
C PRO A 79 -15.54 24.77 -6.74
N ASP A 80 -14.80 25.63 -7.44
CA ASP A 80 -13.33 25.54 -7.54
C ASP A 80 -12.60 26.11 -6.31
N ASP A 81 -13.35 26.66 -5.33
CA ASP A 81 -12.82 26.85 -3.99
C ASP A 81 -12.51 25.46 -3.42
N LEU A 82 -11.23 25.15 -3.16
CA LEU A 82 -10.86 23.82 -2.68
C LEU A 82 -11.40 23.63 -1.24
N PRO A 83 -12.38 22.75 -0.96
CA PRO A 83 -12.55 22.28 0.41
C PRO A 83 -11.28 21.55 0.83
N GLU A 84 -10.78 21.82 2.04
CA GLU A 84 -9.53 21.25 2.57
C GLU A 84 -9.49 19.73 2.34
N VAL A 85 -8.42 19.23 1.71
CA VAL A 85 -8.13 17.79 1.73
C VAL A 85 -7.48 17.50 3.08
N SER A 86 -8.10 16.62 3.86
CA SER A 86 -7.45 16.01 5.01
C SER A 86 -6.95 14.62 4.63
N VAL A 87 -5.72 14.30 5.03
CA VAL A 87 -5.19 12.94 4.94
C VAL A 87 -5.21 12.33 6.34
N GLU A 88 -6.00 11.27 6.50
CA GLU A 88 -6.04 10.48 7.74
C GLU A 88 -5.11 9.28 7.61
N VAL A 89 -4.15 9.15 8.53
CA VAL A 89 -3.26 7.99 8.63
C VAL A 89 -3.75 7.11 9.78
N ARG A 90 -4.11 5.86 9.48
CA ARG A 90 -4.52 4.86 10.47
C ARG A 90 -3.45 3.79 10.63
N GLY A 91 -3.39 3.18 11.81
CA GLY A 91 -2.51 2.04 12.11
C GLY A 91 -2.85 0.80 11.29
N ARG A 92 -1.97 -0.19 11.30
CA ARG A 92 -2.19 -1.46 10.60
C ARG A 92 -3.29 -2.27 11.29
N ARG A 93 -4.16 -2.88 10.48
CA ARG A 93 -5.32 -3.64 10.96
C ARG A 93 -5.58 -4.82 10.04
N PHE A 94 -5.88 -5.98 10.62
CA PHE A 94 -6.31 -7.17 9.89
C PHE A 94 -7.57 -7.76 10.52
N VAL A 95 -8.33 -8.53 9.75
CA VAL A 95 -9.60 -9.12 10.20
C VAL A 95 -9.53 -10.63 10.04
N VAL A 96 -9.83 -11.38 11.11
CA VAL A 96 -9.89 -12.84 11.10
C VAL A 96 -11.24 -13.28 11.65
N GLY A 97 -12.06 -13.95 10.84
CA GLY A 97 -13.36 -14.48 11.28
C GLY A 97 -14.30 -13.41 11.88
N GLY A 98 -14.22 -12.17 11.40
CA GLY A 98 -14.99 -11.03 11.93
C GLY A 98 -14.35 -10.31 13.12
N THR A 99 -13.25 -10.84 13.67
CA THR A 99 -12.49 -10.16 14.73
C THR A 99 -11.49 -9.20 14.11
N VAL A 100 -11.57 -7.93 14.51
CA VAL A 100 -10.63 -6.89 14.10
C VAL A 100 -9.45 -6.90 15.06
N VAL A 101 -8.24 -7.01 14.52
CA VAL A 101 -6.99 -6.90 15.28
C VAL A 101 -6.24 -5.67 14.76
N GLU A 102 -6.04 -4.70 15.65
CA GLU A 102 -5.26 -3.49 15.36
C GLU A 102 -3.83 -3.65 15.91
N GLU A 103 -2.90 -2.86 15.37
CA GLU A 103 -1.57 -2.73 15.95
C GLU A 103 -1.63 -2.48 17.47
N ASP A 104 -0.73 -3.11 18.22
CA ASP A 104 -0.70 -3.11 19.69
C ASP A 104 -1.85 -3.83 20.40
N THR A 105 -2.79 -4.45 19.69
CA THR A 105 -3.83 -5.32 20.30
C THR A 105 -3.17 -6.54 20.95
N VAL A 106 -3.50 -6.85 22.20
CA VAL A 106 -3.08 -8.10 22.87
C VAL A 106 -4.06 -9.20 22.51
N ILE A 107 -3.55 -10.31 21.99
CA ILE A 107 -4.31 -11.51 21.67
C ILE A 107 -3.89 -12.65 22.59
N SER A 108 -4.86 -13.46 23.03
CA SER A 108 -4.60 -14.71 23.73
C SER A 108 -4.88 -15.87 22.76
N VAL A 109 -3.90 -16.74 22.56
CA VAL A 109 -4.04 -17.96 21.75
C VAL A 109 -3.68 -19.15 22.64
N ASN A 110 -4.68 -19.98 22.98
CA ASN A 110 -4.51 -21.18 23.81
C ASN A 110 -3.86 -20.93 25.18
N GLY A 111 -4.10 -19.77 25.81
CA GLY A 111 -3.57 -19.42 27.13
C GLY A 111 -2.19 -18.74 27.11
N ALA A 112 -1.59 -18.52 25.94
CA ALA A 112 -0.43 -17.64 25.78
C ALA A 112 -0.89 -16.22 25.40
N GLU A 113 -0.47 -15.21 26.15
CA GLU A 113 -0.69 -13.80 25.81
C GLU A 113 0.43 -13.29 24.90
N GLY A 114 0.06 -12.62 23.81
CA GLY A 114 1.00 -12.00 22.87
C GLY A 114 0.46 -10.70 22.31
N ARG A 115 1.33 -9.72 22.09
CA ARG A 115 0.96 -8.49 21.40
C ARG A 115 1.00 -8.71 19.89
N ALA A 116 -0.07 -8.34 19.19
CA ALA A 116 -0.09 -8.27 17.73
C ALA A 116 0.86 -7.14 17.30
N ILE A 117 2.03 -7.53 16.77
CA ILE A 117 3.02 -6.63 16.19
C ILE A 117 3.12 -6.99 14.70
N PRO A 118 2.40 -6.28 13.82
CA PRO A 118 2.58 -6.43 12.38
C PRO A 118 3.96 -5.86 12.03
N GLU A 119 4.93 -6.75 11.81
CA GLU A 119 6.33 -6.49 11.40
C GLU A 119 7.22 -5.72 12.40
N ARG A 120 8.23 -6.43 12.92
CA ARG A 120 9.33 -5.86 13.69
C ARG A 120 10.36 -5.21 12.76
N LEU A 121 10.17 -3.94 12.38
CA LEU A 121 11.27 -3.06 11.95
C LEU A 121 11.52 -2.02 13.03
N ARG A 122 12.47 -2.31 13.91
CA ARG A 122 12.97 -1.34 14.89
C ARG A 122 13.85 -0.31 14.19
N TRP A 123 13.50 0.95 14.32
CA TRP A 123 14.40 2.08 14.07
C TRP A 123 14.72 2.72 15.43
N SER A 124 16.00 2.94 15.73
CA SER A 124 16.43 3.90 16.76
C SER A 124 17.22 5.01 16.07
N ILE A 125 16.83 6.26 16.29
CA ILE A 125 17.63 7.42 15.92
C ILE A 125 18.37 7.85 17.20
N PRO A 126 19.71 7.79 17.27
CA PRO A 126 20.43 8.46 18.34
C PRO A 126 20.35 9.98 18.13
N LEU A 127 20.10 10.71 19.22
CA LEU A 127 20.24 12.17 19.28
C LEU A 127 21.70 12.59 19.09
#